data_AF-A0A9Q9MJJ7-F1
#
_entry.id   AF-A0A9Q9MJJ7-F1
#
_cell.length_a   1.000
_cell.length_b   1.000
_cell.length_c   1.000
_cell.angle_alpha   90.00
_cell.angle_beta   90.00
_cell.angle_gamma   90.00
#
_symmetry.space_group_name_H-M   'P 1'
#
loop_
_entity.id
_entity.type
_entity.pdbx_description
1 polymer ?
#
loop_
_entity_poly.entity_id
_entity_poly.type
_entity_poly.pdbx_seq_one_letter_code
_entity_poly.pdbx_strand_id
1 'polypeptide(L)'
;MPYAPDGTGSTVIERALDAATAVDGRRERTAALLDLVPHLPPDRLHRCLDAVLDDLAADPETADLARLAPYLADRHWPAVMAVAAAGGRERGQLLWSFVPHLPPDQVEPALAVASGGPPGSTAIPVRVALARRLPAERRGALLRKMLADSAVVVGDAGARARVLVALVPHLRTDRLGDVLRAATAFGDAAHRAQVLVALAPHLPVAAAPALDAAVAVEHPGTRTGLLTRLAPALPLDLLRRATGAVLGVEHAHLRVPALGALLPYLPAGDRAAVLGPAVESLADIRVMNDHAAALAGLVPYLPADLLHEVYTRAAAPVPFVWSLATLAPHLPDGHRQRAVAVALAAATAGDRGYALPGELPALLPLLSADQLEQAVAAALALDVGRAEALTALLPYLSGDRRADVLAQALAAAASTGDLPSRLAALVVLLPHLPADERDALAGEALATVEGATVDYRLARMLVTLGPVLSPDRLDRVMAAAVALPSEHDRRWAVAGLAPHLPPALVARYTPVASDDITMAAMARRAAACVEADPAQAPLALAVLRRALAAPDRATALAGLAGLARFVGTLTGAGVGPCLDAVLQTAAWWR
;
A
#
# COMPACT_ATOMS: atom_id res chain seq x y z
N MET A 1 22.90 -7.61 15.06
CA MET A 1 23.81 -7.87 16.21
C MET A 1 25.05 -7.00 16.06
N PRO A 2 25.70 -6.58 17.16
CA PRO A 2 26.82 -5.64 17.13
C PRO A 2 28.12 -6.33 16.68
N TYR A 3 28.93 -5.56 15.95
CA TYR A 3 30.27 -5.80 15.44
C TYR A 3 31.10 -6.93 16.09
N ALA A 4 31.49 -7.90 15.27
CA ALA A 4 32.65 -8.75 15.56
C ALA A 4 33.95 -8.02 15.14
N PRO A 5 35.03 -8.06 15.94
CA PRO A 5 36.24 -7.25 15.79
C PRO A 5 37.28 -7.86 14.82
N ASP A 6 36.85 -8.62 13.81
CA ASP A 6 37.76 -9.25 12.86
C ASP A 6 37.81 -8.48 11.54
N GLY A 7 39.01 -8.04 11.15
CA GLY A 7 39.29 -7.21 9.97
C GLY A 7 38.87 -7.78 8.60
N THR A 8 38.28 -8.98 8.55
CA THR A 8 37.72 -9.62 7.36
C THR A 8 36.32 -9.11 6.99
N GLY A 9 35.51 -8.67 7.96
CA GLY A 9 34.21 -8.03 7.67
C GLY A 9 34.36 -6.67 6.99
N SER A 10 35.39 -5.91 7.37
CA SER A 10 35.71 -4.61 6.75
C SER A 10 36.19 -4.74 5.31
N THR A 11 36.84 -5.85 4.92
CA THR A 11 37.35 -6.03 3.54
C THR A 11 36.26 -6.47 2.58
N VAL A 12 35.29 -7.27 3.03
CA VAL A 12 34.12 -7.67 2.24
C VAL A 12 33.20 -6.48 1.94
N ILE A 13 32.97 -5.63 2.94
CA ILE A 13 32.18 -4.40 2.78
C ILE A 13 32.87 -3.41 1.81
N GLU A 14 34.19 -3.21 1.94
CA GLU A 14 34.95 -2.37 0.99
C GLU A 14 34.84 -2.90 -0.44
N ARG A 15 34.98 -4.21 -0.61
CA ARG A 15 34.87 -4.88 -1.90
C ARG A 15 33.48 -4.76 -2.51
N ALA A 16 32.42 -4.94 -1.70
CA ALA A 16 31.05 -4.75 -2.17
C ALA A 16 30.77 -3.29 -2.58
N LEU A 17 31.33 -2.33 -1.84
CA LEU A 17 31.24 -0.90 -2.16
C LEU A 17 32.00 -0.56 -3.45
N ASP A 18 33.19 -1.13 -3.65
CA ASP A 18 33.98 -0.97 -4.88
C ASP A 18 33.26 -1.60 -6.08
N ALA A 19 32.63 -2.77 -5.90
CA ALA A 19 31.80 -3.41 -6.94
C ALA A 19 30.61 -2.52 -7.33
N ALA A 20 29.88 -2.06 -6.32
CA ALA A 20 28.69 -1.25 -6.49
C ALA A 20 29.03 0.09 -7.14
N THR A 21 30.16 0.72 -6.81
CA THR A 21 30.64 1.95 -7.46
C THR A 21 31.19 1.73 -8.88
N ALA A 22 31.63 0.52 -9.21
CA ALA A 22 32.13 0.15 -10.53
C ALA A 22 31.04 -0.22 -11.56
N VAL A 23 29.75 -0.25 -11.17
CA VAL A 23 28.64 -0.57 -12.10
C VAL A 23 28.57 0.44 -13.24
N ASP A 24 28.55 -0.07 -14.48
CA ASP A 24 28.36 0.74 -15.69
C ASP A 24 26.87 1.01 -15.93
N GLY A 25 26.44 2.21 -15.55
CA GLY A 25 25.06 2.66 -15.60
C GLY A 25 24.68 3.35 -14.29
N ARG A 26 24.35 4.66 -14.35
CA ARG A 26 24.09 5.47 -13.15
C ARG A 26 22.90 4.97 -12.34
N ARG A 27 21.85 4.46 -13.00
CA ARG A 27 20.64 3.96 -12.34
C ARG A 27 20.89 2.66 -11.59
N GLU A 28 21.56 1.72 -12.24
CA GLU A 28 21.90 0.41 -11.69
C GLU A 28 22.90 0.54 -10.53
N ARG A 29 23.87 1.46 -10.67
CA ARG A 29 24.82 1.82 -9.61
C ARG A 29 24.13 2.37 -8.38
N THR A 30 23.24 3.34 -8.58
CA THR A 30 22.49 3.99 -7.51
C THR A 30 21.62 2.98 -6.76
N ALA A 31 20.88 2.12 -7.46
CA ALA A 31 20.06 1.08 -6.84
C ALA A 31 20.90 0.09 -6.01
N ALA A 32 22.04 -0.38 -6.55
CA ALA A 32 22.94 -1.28 -5.83
C ALA A 32 23.53 -0.65 -4.56
N LEU A 33 23.93 0.62 -4.62
CA LEU A 33 24.46 1.34 -3.47
C LEU A 33 23.38 1.60 -2.40
N LEU A 34 22.15 1.91 -2.80
CA LEU A 34 21.01 2.14 -1.89
C LEU A 34 20.61 0.90 -1.09
N ASP A 35 20.73 -0.28 -1.69
CA ASP A 35 20.45 -1.55 -1.01
C ASP A 35 21.56 -1.91 -0.01
N LEU A 36 22.77 -1.37 -0.17
CA LEU A 36 23.87 -1.54 0.79
C LEU A 36 23.77 -0.59 1.99
N VAL A 37 23.21 0.62 1.83
CA VAL A 37 23.15 1.68 2.86
C VAL A 37 22.71 1.21 4.27
N PRO A 38 21.63 0.42 4.44
CA PRO A 38 21.19 -0.03 5.77
C PRO A 38 22.17 -0.95 6.52
N HIS A 39 23.19 -1.44 5.82
CA HIS A 39 24.07 -2.51 6.28
C HIS A 39 25.54 -2.06 6.44
N LEU A 40 25.85 -0.78 6.20
CA LEU A 40 27.23 -0.26 6.22
C LEU A 40 27.66 0.29 7.60
N PRO A 41 28.96 0.14 7.96
CA PRO A 41 29.59 0.88 9.07
C PRO A 41 29.53 2.39 8.90
N PRO A 42 29.55 3.18 9.98
CA PRO A 42 29.55 4.65 9.89
C PRO A 42 30.62 5.21 8.93
N ASP A 43 31.86 4.72 9.03
CA ASP A 43 32.97 5.18 8.18
C ASP A 43 32.77 4.89 6.68
N ARG A 44 32.01 3.84 6.34
CA ARG A 44 31.80 3.36 4.96
C ARG A 44 30.47 3.79 4.37
N LEU A 45 29.45 3.88 5.21
CA LEU A 45 28.15 4.48 4.93
C LEU A 45 28.35 5.85 4.30
N HIS A 46 29.19 6.66 4.94
CA HIS A 46 29.61 7.97 4.50
C HIS A 46 30.16 8.02 3.06
N ARG A 47 31.06 7.12 2.71
CA ARG A 47 31.62 7.04 1.34
C ARG A 47 30.59 6.58 0.32
N CYS A 48 29.74 5.63 0.70
CA CYS A 48 28.64 5.15 -0.14
C CYS A 48 27.63 6.26 -0.44
N LEU A 49 27.24 7.02 0.58
CA LEU A 49 26.32 8.15 0.45
C LEU A 49 26.89 9.25 -0.46
N ASP A 50 28.18 9.56 -0.35
CA ASP A 50 28.82 10.55 -1.24
C ASP A 50 28.74 10.10 -2.72
N ALA A 51 29.07 8.84 -3.00
CA ALA A 51 29.00 8.29 -4.36
C ALA A 51 27.57 8.31 -4.94
N VAL A 52 26.58 7.93 -4.12
CA VAL A 52 25.15 8.00 -4.50
C VAL A 52 24.72 9.44 -4.80
N LEU A 53 25.14 10.40 -3.97
CA LEU A 53 24.78 11.81 -4.15
C LEU A 53 25.47 12.43 -5.38
N ASP A 54 26.70 12.02 -5.70
CA ASP A 54 27.42 12.45 -6.89
C ASP A 54 26.74 11.96 -8.18
N ASP A 55 26.32 10.68 -8.22
CA ASP A 55 25.59 10.14 -9.37
C ASP A 55 24.23 10.82 -9.56
N LEU A 56 23.52 11.07 -8.47
CA LEU A 56 22.22 11.76 -8.48
C LEU A 56 22.32 13.24 -8.84
N ALA A 57 23.47 13.89 -8.59
CA ALA A 57 23.71 15.26 -9.02
C ALA A 57 23.87 15.35 -10.55
N ALA A 58 24.37 14.28 -11.18
CA ALA A 58 24.53 14.19 -12.63
C ALA A 58 23.22 13.79 -13.35
N ASP A 59 22.33 13.03 -12.71
CA ASP A 59 21.07 12.56 -13.28
C ASP A 59 19.98 12.42 -12.20
N PRO A 60 19.27 13.52 -11.89
CA PRO A 60 18.32 13.58 -10.80
C PRO A 60 16.97 12.97 -11.23
N GLU A 61 16.88 11.65 -11.30
CA GLU A 61 15.61 10.95 -11.46
C GLU A 61 15.12 10.35 -10.13
N THR A 62 13.86 10.64 -9.81
CA THR A 62 13.28 10.36 -8.49
C THR A 62 12.60 9.01 -8.37
N ALA A 63 13.20 8.12 -7.57
CA ALA A 63 12.45 7.07 -6.87
C ALA A 63 12.98 6.76 -5.47
N ASP A 64 14.29 6.90 -5.19
CA ASP A 64 14.85 6.29 -3.98
C ASP A 64 15.52 7.24 -2.97
N LEU A 65 15.56 8.56 -3.20
CA LEU A 65 16.24 9.52 -2.30
C LEU A 65 15.62 9.60 -0.89
N ALA A 66 14.32 9.33 -0.75
CA ALA A 66 13.66 9.28 0.56
C ALA A 66 14.22 8.18 1.47
N ARG A 67 14.75 7.08 0.89
CA ARG A 67 15.36 5.97 1.63
C ARG A 67 16.67 6.38 2.31
N LEU A 68 17.33 7.43 1.82
CA LEU A 68 18.58 7.93 2.40
C LEU A 68 18.37 8.80 3.63
N ALA A 69 17.20 9.43 3.78
CA ALA A 69 16.95 10.43 4.82
C ALA A 69 17.31 10.00 6.25
N PRO A 70 17.08 8.74 6.68
CA PRO A 70 17.48 8.26 8.01
C PRO A 70 19.00 8.12 8.22
N TYR A 71 19.80 8.11 7.15
CA TYR A 71 21.23 7.78 7.18
C TYR A 71 22.14 8.98 6.93
N LEU A 72 21.59 10.16 6.63
CA LEU A 72 22.35 11.37 6.34
C LEU A 72 22.92 12.01 7.63
N ALA A 73 24.23 12.24 7.64
CA ALA A 73 24.91 13.12 8.61
C ALA A 73 25.17 14.54 8.04
N ASP A 74 25.57 15.47 8.92
CA ASP A 74 25.77 16.90 8.62
C ASP A 74 26.60 17.17 7.35
N ARG A 75 27.63 16.36 7.11
CA ARG A 75 28.53 16.46 5.94
C ARG A 75 27.84 16.29 4.57
N HIS A 76 26.71 15.58 4.49
CA HIS A 76 26.10 15.22 3.21
C HIS A 76 25.04 16.23 2.74
N TRP A 77 24.54 17.09 3.65
CA TRP A 77 23.48 18.04 3.30
C TRP A 77 23.85 19.03 2.19
N PRO A 78 25.09 19.55 2.09
CA PRO A 78 25.49 20.37 0.94
C PRO A 78 25.34 19.65 -0.41
N ALA A 79 25.70 18.36 -0.47
CA ALA A 79 25.54 17.55 -1.67
C ALA A 79 24.06 17.27 -1.97
N VAL A 80 23.23 16.98 -0.96
CA VAL A 80 21.77 16.86 -1.10
C VAL A 80 21.16 18.15 -1.68
N MET A 81 21.62 19.33 -1.25
CA MET A 81 21.16 20.61 -1.80
C MET A 81 21.58 20.81 -3.26
N ALA A 82 22.77 20.37 -3.64
CA ALA A 82 23.24 20.41 -5.03
C ALA A 82 22.39 19.51 -5.93
N VAL A 83 22.09 18.28 -5.49
CA VAL A 83 21.18 17.35 -6.18
C VAL A 83 19.79 17.96 -6.34
N ALA A 84 19.22 18.52 -5.27
CA ALA A 84 17.92 19.19 -5.32
C ALA A 84 17.93 20.41 -6.27
N ALA A 85 19.03 21.17 -6.31
CA ALA A 85 19.17 22.28 -7.24
C ALA A 85 19.22 21.82 -8.70
N ALA A 86 19.88 20.69 -8.99
CA ALA A 86 19.94 20.09 -10.32
C ALA A 86 18.61 19.47 -10.79
N GLY A 87 17.77 18.99 -9.86
CA GLY A 87 16.53 18.22 -10.13
C GLY A 87 15.35 18.92 -10.83
N GLY A 88 15.55 20.08 -11.46
CA GLY A 88 14.55 20.72 -12.31
C GLY A 88 13.11 20.76 -11.75
N ARG A 89 12.20 19.99 -12.36
CA ARG A 89 10.78 19.89 -11.97
C ARG A 89 10.51 19.05 -10.70
N GLU A 90 11.41 18.14 -10.36
CA GLU A 90 11.27 17.18 -9.24
C GLU A 90 11.90 17.70 -7.94
N ARG A 91 12.64 18.82 -8.01
CA ARG A 91 13.22 19.56 -6.87
C ARG A 91 12.31 19.68 -5.66
N GLY A 92 11.03 20.01 -5.87
CA GLY A 92 10.07 20.18 -4.78
C GLY A 92 9.77 18.86 -4.02
N GLN A 93 9.66 17.75 -4.74
CA GLN A 93 9.42 16.44 -4.13
C GLN A 93 10.66 15.96 -3.37
N LEU A 94 11.86 16.20 -3.93
CA LEU A 94 13.14 15.92 -3.28
C LEU A 94 13.29 16.68 -1.97
N LEU A 95 13.09 18.00 -1.99
CA LEU A 95 13.20 18.78 -0.77
C LEU A 95 12.13 18.37 0.26
N TRP A 96 10.91 18.04 -0.18
CA TRP A 96 9.83 17.61 0.70
C TRP A 96 10.19 16.37 1.52
N SER A 97 10.80 15.34 0.91
CA SER A 97 11.19 14.12 1.62
C SER A 97 12.23 14.36 2.71
N PHE A 98 13.04 15.42 2.58
CA PHE A 98 14.10 15.72 3.54
C PHE A 98 13.71 16.73 4.61
N VAL A 99 12.63 17.50 4.45
CA VAL A 99 12.18 18.53 5.41
C VAL A 99 12.15 18.05 6.88
N PRO A 100 11.68 16.83 7.19
CA PRO A 100 11.67 16.33 8.57
C PRO A 100 13.07 16.11 9.16
N HIS A 101 14.07 15.83 8.32
CA HIS A 101 15.42 15.40 8.71
C HIS A 101 16.51 16.48 8.56
N LEU A 102 16.18 17.61 7.89
CA LEU A 102 17.11 18.73 7.71
C LEU A 102 17.67 19.23 9.06
N PRO A 103 18.95 19.60 9.17
CA PRO A 103 19.46 20.29 10.36
C PRO A 103 19.19 21.81 10.29
N PRO A 104 19.22 22.54 11.42
CA PRO A 104 18.80 23.96 11.49
C PRO A 104 19.60 24.90 10.58
N ASP A 105 20.89 24.63 10.39
CA ASP A 105 21.82 25.38 9.54
C ASP A 105 21.51 25.21 8.03
N GLN A 106 20.89 24.10 7.65
CA GLN A 106 20.58 23.77 6.25
C GLN A 106 19.19 24.26 5.79
N VAL A 107 18.40 24.87 6.68
CA VAL A 107 17.07 25.40 6.35
C VAL A 107 17.14 26.57 5.35
N GLU A 108 18.11 27.46 5.50
CA GLU A 108 18.29 28.62 4.60
C GLU A 108 18.81 28.21 3.21
N PRO A 109 19.82 27.32 3.09
CA PRO A 109 20.19 26.70 1.81
C PRO A 109 19.01 26.01 1.11
N ALA A 110 18.24 25.20 1.83
CA ALA A 110 17.08 24.51 1.27
C ALA A 110 16.01 25.49 0.77
N LEU A 111 15.83 26.61 1.47
CA LEU A 111 14.91 27.67 1.06
C LEU A 111 15.38 28.40 -0.21
N ALA A 112 16.68 28.64 -0.35
CA ALA A 112 17.26 29.24 -1.56
C ALA A 112 17.07 28.32 -2.77
N VAL A 113 17.35 27.03 -2.61
CA VAL A 113 17.11 26.01 -3.66
C VAL A 113 15.64 25.94 -4.04
N ALA A 114 14.73 25.91 -3.05
CA ALA A 114 13.28 25.93 -3.28
C ALA A 114 12.78 27.20 -3.97
N SER A 115 13.55 28.30 -3.91
CA SER A 115 13.19 29.60 -4.49
C SER A 115 13.79 29.84 -5.89
N GLY A 116 14.85 29.12 -6.28
CA GLY A 116 15.57 29.31 -7.55
C GLY A 116 15.02 28.53 -8.75
N GLY A 117 13.72 28.27 -8.82
CA GLY A 117 13.08 27.47 -9.88
C GLY A 117 11.83 28.12 -10.46
N PRO A 118 11.30 27.60 -11.59
CA PRO A 118 10.02 28.08 -12.12
C PRO A 118 8.93 27.92 -11.06
N PRO A 119 7.97 28.86 -10.96
CA PRO A 119 6.90 28.81 -9.96
C PRO A 119 5.99 27.60 -10.20
N GLY A 120 6.31 26.48 -9.55
CA GLY A 120 5.56 25.22 -9.61
C GLY A 120 4.84 24.91 -8.30
N SER A 121 3.78 24.11 -8.38
CA SER A 121 2.93 23.78 -7.23
C SER A 121 3.61 23.00 -6.10
N THR A 122 4.74 22.34 -6.37
CA THR A 122 5.49 21.54 -5.40
C THR A 122 6.51 22.35 -4.60
N ALA A 123 6.96 23.51 -5.08
CA ALA A 123 7.92 24.36 -4.38
C ALA A 123 7.30 25.09 -3.17
N ILE A 124 6.00 25.38 -3.24
CA ILE A 124 5.30 26.18 -2.24
C ILE A 124 5.09 25.42 -0.92
N PRO A 125 4.56 24.17 -0.90
CA PRO A 125 4.46 23.39 0.34
C PRO A 125 5.80 23.22 1.05
N VAL A 126 6.88 22.98 0.29
CA VAL A 126 8.25 22.89 0.82
C VAL A 126 8.67 24.20 1.48
N ARG A 127 8.50 25.34 0.81
CA ARG A 127 8.85 26.66 1.37
C ARG A 127 8.07 26.96 2.65
N VAL A 128 6.78 26.61 2.70
CA VAL A 128 5.96 26.77 3.91
C VAL A 128 6.47 25.86 5.04
N ALA A 129 6.78 24.60 4.74
CA ALA A 129 7.27 23.66 5.73
C ALA A 129 8.65 24.07 6.28
N LEU A 130 9.56 24.55 5.43
CA LEU A 130 10.86 25.12 5.83
C LEU A 130 10.69 26.40 6.67
N ALA A 131 9.72 27.26 6.35
CA ALA A 131 9.45 28.48 7.11
C ALA A 131 9.10 28.20 8.58
N ARG A 132 8.43 27.07 8.88
CA ARG A 132 8.13 26.66 10.26
C ARG A 132 9.39 26.45 11.11
N ARG A 133 10.50 26.10 10.48
CA ARG A 133 11.78 25.81 11.16
C ARG A 133 12.63 27.06 11.38
N LEU A 134 12.29 28.19 10.77
CA LEU A 134 12.98 29.47 10.96
C LEU A 134 12.53 30.20 12.24
N PRO A 135 13.38 31.07 12.83
CA PRO A 135 13.00 31.99 13.90
C PRO A 135 11.81 32.87 13.51
N ALA A 136 11.01 33.31 14.49
CA ALA A 136 9.73 33.99 14.27
C ALA A 136 9.83 35.25 13.37
N GLU A 137 10.90 36.04 13.51
CA GLU A 137 11.13 37.25 12.72
C GLU A 137 11.40 36.93 11.23
N ARG A 138 12.30 35.99 10.96
CA ARG A 138 12.63 35.55 9.59
C ARG A 138 11.47 34.81 8.94
N ARG A 139 10.77 33.96 9.70
CA ARG A 139 9.52 33.32 9.28
C ARG A 139 8.49 34.35 8.82
N GLY A 140 8.27 35.40 9.62
CA GLY A 140 7.33 36.47 9.28
C GLY A 140 7.74 37.28 8.04
N ALA A 141 9.04 37.51 7.81
CA ALA A 141 9.52 38.17 6.60
C ALA A 141 9.32 37.31 5.34
N LEU A 142 9.64 36.00 5.43
CA LEU A 142 9.48 35.07 4.33
C LEU A 142 8.01 34.88 3.93
N LEU A 143 7.12 34.66 4.91
CA LEU A 143 5.69 34.51 4.64
C LEU A 143 5.08 35.78 4.02
N ARG A 144 5.53 36.97 4.43
CA ARG A 144 5.15 38.24 3.79
C ARG A 144 5.60 38.31 2.33
N LYS A 145 6.85 37.93 2.06
CA LYS A 145 7.38 37.88 0.70
C LYS A 145 6.60 36.88 -0.15
N MET A 146 6.31 35.68 0.37
CA MET A 146 5.50 34.67 -0.33
C MET A 146 4.08 35.15 -0.63
N LEU A 147 3.45 35.89 0.30
CA LEU A 147 2.13 36.47 0.09
C LEU A 147 2.16 37.55 -0.99
N ALA A 148 3.15 38.45 -0.98
CA ALA A 148 3.32 39.49 -2.00
C ALA A 148 3.62 38.88 -3.38
N ASP A 149 4.54 37.91 -3.43
CA ASP A 149 4.94 37.21 -4.65
C ASP A 149 3.77 36.39 -5.23
N SER A 150 2.84 35.88 -4.40
CA SER A 150 1.67 35.12 -4.87
C SER A 150 0.77 35.92 -5.81
N ALA A 151 0.78 37.26 -5.72
CA ALA A 151 0.00 38.14 -6.59
C ALA A 151 0.69 38.42 -7.94
N VAL A 152 2.02 38.29 -8.02
CA VAL A 152 2.84 38.71 -9.18
C VAL A 152 3.43 37.53 -9.95
N VAL A 153 3.78 36.45 -9.25
CA VAL A 153 4.60 35.35 -9.78
C VAL A 153 3.76 34.18 -10.32
N VAL A 154 2.50 34.06 -9.90
CA VAL A 154 1.66 32.90 -10.22
C VAL A 154 0.58 33.29 -11.22
N GLY A 155 0.85 33.09 -12.52
CA GLY A 155 -0.11 33.31 -13.60
C GLY A 155 -1.30 32.34 -13.61
N ASP A 156 -1.20 31.25 -12.85
CA ASP A 156 -2.28 30.27 -12.66
C ASP A 156 -3.06 30.55 -11.36
N ALA A 157 -4.35 30.88 -11.50
CA ALA A 157 -5.24 31.08 -10.36
C ALA A 157 -5.28 29.85 -9.43
N GLY A 158 -5.15 28.62 -9.96
CA GLY A 158 -5.17 27.41 -9.13
C GLY A 158 -3.93 27.24 -8.26
N ALA A 159 -2.74 27.50 -8.80
CA ALA A 159 -1.52 27.56 -8.02
C ALA A 159 -1.58 28.68 -6.96
N ARG A 160 -2.13 29.85 -7.28
CA ARG A 160 -2.28 30.95 -6.30
C ARG A 160 -3.17 30.57 -5.14
N ALA A 161 -4.31 29.91 -5.40
CA ALA A 161 -5.21 29.44 -4.35
C ALA A 161 -4.50 28.44 -3.41
N ARG A 162 -3.75 27.49 -3.97
CA ARG A 162 -2.95 26.53 -3.18
C ARG A 162 -1.90 27.20 -2.29
N VAL A 163 -1.24 28.25 -2.79
CA VAL A 163 -0.30 29.05 -1.97
C VAL A 163 -1.02 29.64 -0.77
N LEU A 164 -2.14 30.31 -1.01
CA LEU A 164 -2.87 30.98 0.05
C LEU A 164 -3.36 29.97 1.09
N VAL A 165 -3.96 28.85 0.67
CA VAL A 165 -4.40 27.76 1.57
C VAL A 165 -3.25 27.27 2.46
N ALA A 166 -2.06 27.06 1.89
CA ALA A 166 -0.90 26.60 2.66
C ALA A 166 -0.36 27.67 3.63
N LEU A 167 -0.51 28.96 3.30
CA LEU A 167 -0.05 30.06 4.15
C LEU A 167 -1.00 30.34 5.33
N VAL A 168 -2.32 30.15 5.17
CA VAL A 168 -3.33 30.54 6.16
C VAL A 168 -2.98 30.12 7.61
N PRO A 169 -2.65 28.85 7.90
CA PRO A 169 -2.40 28.41 9.28
C PRO A 169 -1.17 29.06 9.93
N HIS A 170 -0.36 29.77 9.15
CA HIS A 170 0.92 30.36 9.57
C HIS A 170 0.91 31.89 9.61
N LEU A 171 -0.19 32.51 9.18
CA LEU A 171 -0.32 33.96 9.18
C LEU A 171 -0.88 34.45 10.51
N ARG A 172 -0.42 35.64 10.92
CA ARG A 172 -1.02 36.38 12.03
C ARG A 172 -2.39 36.95 11.63
N THR A 173 -3.26 37.16 12.61
CA THR A 173 -4.64 37.61 12.41
C THR A 173 -4.75 38.94 11.66
N ASP A 174 -3.78 39.85 11.80
CA ASP A 174 -3.69 41.11 11.04
C ASP A 174 -3.54 40.90 9.52
N ARG A 175 -3.01 39.74 9.10
CA ARG A 175 -2.75 39.40 7.69
C ARG A 175 -3.79 38.49 7.07
N LEU A 176 -4.60 37.81 7.87
CA LEU A 176 -5.71 37.01 7.37
C LEU A 176 -6.75 37.89 6.64
N GLY A 177 -6.88 39.17 7.02
CA GLY A 177 -7.72 40.13 6.30
C GLY A 177 -7.23 40.44 4.87
N ASP A 178 -5.92 40.49 4.65
CA ASP A 178 -5.35 40.65 3.30
C ASP A 178 -5.64 39.42 2.44
N VAL A 179 -5.51 38.22 3.02
CA VAL A 179 -5.83 36.96 2.33
C VAL A 179 -7.33 36.86 2.04
N LEU A 180 -8.19 37.30 2.96
CA LEU A 180 -9.64 37.34 2.73
C LEU A 180 -9.99 38.21 1.53
N ARG A 181 -9.43 39.42 1.43
CA ARG A 181 -9.61 40.29 0.26
C ARG A 181 -9.09 39.65 -1.03
N ALA A 182 -7.90 39.06 -0.97
CA ALA A 182 -7.31 38.37 -2.11
C ALA A 182 -8.15 37.15 -2.54
N ALA A 183 -8.76 36.44 -1.59
CA ALA A 183 -9.64 35.29 -1.81
C ALA A 183 -10.96 35.72 -2.49
N THR A 184 -11.57 36.82 -2.04
CA THR A 184 -12.81 37.34 -2.65
C THR A 184 -12.63 37.80 -4.09
N ALA A 185 -11.41 38.17 -4.48
CA ALA A 185 -11.09 38.61 -5.84
C ALA A 185 -10.83 37.46 -6.83
N PHE A 186 -10.89 36.19 -6.42
CA PHE A 186 -10.78 35.07 -7.35
C PHE A 186 -12.02 34.97 -8.23
N GLY A 187 -11.82 34.91 -9.56
CA GLY A 187 -12.89 34.73 -10.53
C GLY A 187 -13.51 33.32 -10.46
N ASP A 188 -12.67 32.30 -10.35
CA ASP A 188 -13.12 30.91 -10.25
C ASP A 188 -13.71 30.59 -8.86
N ALA A 189 -14.92 30.04 -8.84
CA ALA A 189 -15.68 29.77 -7.62
C ALA A 189 -15.04 28.67 -6.75
N ALA A 190 -14.45 27.64 -7.35
CA ALA A 190 -13.84 26.53 -6.61
C ALA A 190 -12.55 26.97 -5.91
N HIS A 191 -11.68 27.71 -6.60
CA HIS A 191 -10.46 28.27 -6.02
C HIS A 191 -10.77 29.30 -4.93
N ARG A 192 -11.76 30.18 -5.16
CA ARG A 192 -12.26 31.11 -4.16
C ARG A 192 -12.73 30.39 -2.91
N ALA A 193 -13.57 29.37 -3.06
CA ALA A 193 -14.09 28.59 -1.94
C ALA A 193 -12.98 27.85 -1.17
N GLN A 194 -11.99 27.29 -1.86
CA GLN A 194 -10.86 26.60 -1.21
C GLN A 194 -10.09 27.52 -0.25
N VAL A 195 -9.77 28.73 -0.67
CA VAL A 195 -9.04 29.70 0.18
C VAL A 195 -9.90 30.17 1.35
N LEU A 196 -11.18 30.49 1.09
CA LEU A 196 -12.10 30.96 2.13
C LEU A 196 -12.39 29.88 3.18
N VAL A 197 -12.55 28.61 2.77
CA VAL A 197 -12.71 27.48 3.70
C VAL A 197 -11.46 27.28 4.55
N ALA A 198 -10.26 27.46 4.00
CA ALA A 198 -9.03 27.41 4.78
C ALA A 198 -8.93 28.56 5.80
N LEU A 199 -9.47 29.74 5.48
CA LEU A 199 -9.48 30.92 6.36
C LEU A 199 -10.46 30.80 7.54
N ALA A 200 -11.61 30.15 7.35
CA ALA A 200 -12.69 30.16 8.34
C ALA A 200 -12.28 29.70 9.76
N PRO A 201 -11.46 28.65 9.96
CA PRO A 201 -11.00 28.25 11.30
C PRO A 201 -10.15 29.30 12.02
N HIS A 202 -9.49 30.18 11.27
CA HIS A 202 -8.55 31.19 11.80
C HIS A 202 -9.14 32.60 11.83
N LEU A 203 -10.23 32.82 11.09
CA LEU A 203 -10.88 34.12 10.95
C LEU A 203 -12.41 33.93 10.90
N PRO A 204 -13.14 34.04 12.03
CA PRO A 204 -14.58 33.77 12.09
C PRO A 204 -15.43 34.61 11.12
N VAL A 205 -15.00 35.85 10.83
CA VAL A 205 -15.70 36.71 9.85
C VAL A 205 -15.66 36.14 8.42
N ALA A 206 -14.73 35.22 8.11
CA ALA A 206 -14.66 34.53 6.84
C ALA A 206 -15.66 33.35 6.73
N ALA A 207 -16.32 32.93 7.82
CA ALA A 207 -17.21 31.76 7.82
C ALA A 207 -18.42 31.92 6.86
N ALA A 208 -19.10 33.06 6.87
CA ALA A 208 -20.24 33.29 5.98
C ALA A 208 -19.81 33.38 4.50
N PRO A 209 -18.79 34.19 4.12
CA PRO A 209 -18.27 34.17 2.75
C PRO A 209 -17.76 32.80 2.29
N ALA A 210 -17.14 32.03 3.19
CA ALA A 210 -16.68 30.68 2.89
C ALA A 210 -17.84 29.73 2.58
N LEU A 211 -18.93 29.83 3.36
CA LEU A 211 -20.14 29.04 3.10
C LEU A 211 -20.77 29.41 1.77
N ASP A 212 -20.98 30.71 1.51
CA ASP A 212 -21.60 31.18 0.28
C ASP A 212 -20.78 30.78 -0.95
N ALA A 213 -19.44 30.89 -0.86
CA ALA A 213 -18.54 30.44 -1.91
C ALA A 213 -18.56 28.93 -2.10
N ALA A 214 -18.59 28.13 -1.02
CA ALA A 214 -18.68 26.68 -1.09
C ALA A 214 -19.99 26.23 -1.74
N VAL A 215 -21.13 26.81 -1.36
CA VAL A 215 -22.45 26.51 -1.93
C VAL A 215 -22.52 26.86 -3.42
N ALA A 216 -21.85 27.95 -3.84
CA ALA A 216 -21.80 28.39 -5.23
C ALA A 216 -20.94 27.49 -6.16
N VAL A 217 -20.16 26.56 -5.63
CA VAL A 217 -19.34 25.64 -6.46
C VAL A 217 -20.24 24.70 -7.24
N GLU A 218 -20.16 24.70 -8.58
CA GLU A 218 -21.03 23.89 -9.45
C GLU A 218 -20.85 22.38 -9.24
N HIS A 219 -19.60 21.90 -9.16
CA HIS A 219 -19.34 20.47 -9.05
C HIS A 219 -19.74 19.92 -7.67
N PRO A 220 -20.70 18.97 -7.59
CA PRO A 220 -21.31 18.54 -6.33
C PRO A 220 -20.31 17.87 -5.38
N GLY A 221 -19.36 17.08 -5.89
CA GLY A 221 -18.34 16.43 -5.06
C GLY A 221 -17.36 17.43 -4.42
N THR A 222 -16.98 18.48 -5.15
CA THR A 222 -16.13 19.55 -4.61
C THR A 222 -16.92 20.39 -3.60
N ARG A 223 -18.19 20.70 -3.89
CA ARG A 223 -19.10 21.41 -2.99
C ARG A 223 -19.24 20.69 -1.65
N THR A 224 -19.61 19.42 -1.64
CA THR A 224 -19.77 18.65 -0.38
C THR A 224 -18.46 18.53 0.38
N GLY A 225 -17.34 18.26 -0.31
CA GLY A 225 -16.02 18.20 0.32
C GLY A 225 -15.57 19.53 0.94
N LEU A 226 -15.98 20.68 0.38
CA LEU A 226 -15.75 22.00 0.97
C LEU A 226 -16.64 22.23 2.20
N LEU A 227 -17.94 21.92 2.10
CA LEU A 227 -18.89 22.08 3.21
C LEU A 227 -18.52 21.22 4.42
N THR A 228 -18.09 19.97 4.19
CA THR A 228 -17.60 19.07 5.25
C THR A 228 -16.38 19.65 5.96
N ARG A 229 -15.40 20.19 5.22
CA ARG A 229 -14.21 20.82 5.83
C ARG A 229 -14.52 22.11 6.57
N LEU A 230 -15.55 22.83 6.15
CA LEU A 230 -15.98 24.08 6.75
C LEU A 230 -16.76 23.87 8.05
N ALA A 231 -17.46 22.74 8.18
CA ALA A 231 -18.34 22.40 9.30
C ALA A 231 -17.78 22.72 10.71
N PRO A 232 -16.52 22.38 11.06
CA PRO A 232 -15.99 22.62 12.40
C PRO A 232 -15.83 24.09 12.75
N ALA A 233 -15.79 24.98 11.75
CA ALA A 233 -15.58 26.42 11.91
C ALA A 233 -16.88 27.24 11.77
N LEU A 234 -18.03 26.60 11.54
CA LEU A 234 -19.30 27.31 11.35
C LEU A 234 -20.04 27.53 12.68
N PRO A 235 -20.58 28.74 12.93
CA PRO A 235 -21.60 28.93 13.95
C PRO A 235 -22.90 28.20 13.56
N LEU A 236 -23.74 27.88 14.55
CA LEU A 236 -24.88 26.98 14.38
C LEU A 236 -25.85 27.41 13.26
N ASP A 237 -26.14 28.70 13.11
CA ASP A 237 -27.03 29.20 12.06
C ASP A 237 -26.48 28.95 10.64
N LEU A 238 -25.16 29.10 10.47
CA LEU A 238 -24.48 28.81 9.21
C LEU A 238 -24.32 27.30 8.99
N LEU A 239 -24.12 26.53 10.07
CA LEU A 239 -24.07 25.08 10.00
C LEU A 239 -25.41 24.52 9.51
N ARG A 240 -26.55 25.03 10.00
CA ARG A 240 -27.89 24.67 9.50
C ARG A 240 -28.07 24.97 8.02
N ARG A 241 -27.59 26.13 7.55
CA ARG A 241 -27.58 26.48 6.12
C ARG A 241 -26.70 25.52 5.31
N ALA A 242 -25.53 25.16 5.82
CA ALA A 242 -24.64 24.18 5.18
C ALA A 242 -25.30 22.80 5.09
N THR A 243 -25.97 22.34 6.15
CA THR A 243 -26.75 21.11 6.16
C THR A 243 -27.87 21.14 5.13
N GLY A 244 -28.61 22.25 5.02
CA GLY A 244 -29.63 22.42 3.98
C GLY A 244 -29.05 22.34 2.56
N ALA A 245 -27.87 22.93 2.34
CA ALA A 245 -27.18 22.84 1.05
C ALA A 245 -26.72 21.41 0.72
N VAL A 246 -26.28 20.64 1.72
CA VAL A 246 -25.94 19.22 1.54
C VAL A 246 -27.18 18.37 1.29
N LEU A 247 -28.28 18.60 1.99
CA LEU A 247 -29.56 17.92 1.75
C LEU A 247 -30.06 18.10 0.31
N GLY A 248 -29.83 19.28 -0.28
CA GLY A 248 -30.18 19.58 -1.68
C GLY A 248 -29.26 18.96 -2.74
N VAL A 249 -28.22 18.21 -2.35
CA VAL A 249 -27.34 17.51 -3.32
C VAL A 249 -28.10 16.33 -3.92
N GLU A 250 -28.13 16.27 -5.25
CA GLU A 250 -28.87 15.25 -6.02
C GLU A 250 -28.37 13.82 -5.74
N HIS A 251 -27.05 13.64 -5.73
CA HIS A 251 -26.44 12.32 -5.63
C HIS A 251 -26.30 11.84 -4.18
N ALA A 252 -27.02 10.76 -3.83
CA ALA A 252 -27.01 10.18 -2.49
C ALA A 252 -25.61 9.76 -1.99
N HIS A 253 -24.77 9.20 -2.87
CA HIS A 253 -23.40 8.77 -2.53
C HIS A 253 -22.47 9.93 -2.13
N LEU A 254 -22.81 11.18 -2.48
CA LEU A 254 -22.12 12.39 -2.02
C LEU A 254 -22.83 13.03 -0.83
N ARG A 255 -24.17 13.03 -0.86
CA ARG A 255 -25.02 13.64 0.17
C ARG A 255 -24.83 12.96 1.53
N VAL A 256 -25.00 11.64 1.61
CA VAL A 256 -25.06 10.92 2.89
C VAL A 256 -23.74 10.98 3.67
N PRO A 257 -22.55 10.71 3.06
CA PRO A 257 -21.28 10.85 3.78
C PRO A 257 -21.03 12.29 4.26
N ALA A 258 -21.42 13.29 3.48
CA ALA A 258 -21.29 14.69 3.87
C ALA A 258 -22.20 15.05 5.05
N LEU A 259 -23.45 14.55 5.08
CA LEU A 259 -24.32 14.67 6.25
C LEU A 259 -23.71 14.00 7.48
N GLY A 260 -23.16 12.78 7.32
CA GLY A 260 -22.44 12.06 8.36
C GLY A 260 -21.32 12.89 8.99
N ALA A 261 -20.57 13.62 8.17
CA ALA A 261 -19.48 14.48 8.64
C ALA A 261 -19.95 15.80 9.30
N LEU A 262 -21.19 16.24 9.03
CA LEU A 262 -21.80 17.42 9.67
C LEU A 262 -22.44 17.09 11.04
N LEU A 263 -22.91 15.85 11.24
CA LEU A 263 -23.57 15.40 12.47
C LEU A 263 -22.80 15.69 13.78
N PRO A 264 -21.47 15.51 13.87
CA PRO A 264 -20.73 15.81 15.11
C PRO A 264 -20.94 17.23 15.62
N TYR A 265 -21.17 18.19 14.71
CA TYR A 265 -21.26 19.62 15.01
C TYR A 265 -22.70 20.11 15.24
N LEU A 266 -23.71 19.29 14.92
CA LEU A 266 -25.12 19.63 15.10
C LEU A 266 -25.61 19.30 16.52
N PRO A 267 -26.54 20.08 17.10
CA PRO A 267 -27.22 19.72 18.35
C PRO A 267 -28.20 18.56 18.13
N ALA A 268 -28.54 17.84 19.20
CA ALA A 268 -29.35 16.61 19.12
C ALA A 268 -30.69 16.77 18.38
N GLY A 269 -31.38 17.90 18.58
CA GLY A 269 -32.64 18.18 17.88
C GLY A 269 -32.48 18.32 16.36
N ASP A 270 -31.40 18.98 15.90
CA ASP A 270 -31.12 19.16 14.48
C ASP A 270 -30.61 17.85 13.84
N ARG A 271 -29.88 17.01 14.59
CA ARG A 271 -29.44 15.68 14.12
C ARG A 271 -30.66 14.82 13.74
N ALA A 272 -31.69 14.79 14.58
CA ALA A 272 -32.88 13.97 14.33
C ALA A 272 -33.57 14.33 12.99
N ALA A 273 -33.62 15.61 12.64
CA ALA A 273 -34.21 16.08 11.38
C ALA A 273 -33.41 15.65 10.13
N VAL A 274 -32.11 15.36 10.29
CA VAL A 274 -31.20 14.98 9.19
C VAL A 274 -31.12 13.46 9.02
N LEU A 275 -31.19 12.71 10.12
CA LEU A 275 -30.94 11.27 10.12
C LEU A 275 -31.98 10.48 9.31
N GLY A 276 -33.28 10.84 9.39
CA GLY A 276 -34.33 10.17 8.62
C GLY A 276 -34.08 10.24 7.10
N PRO A 277 -34.01 11.44 6.49
CA PRO A 277 -33.70 11.61 5.07
C PRO A 277 -32.36 10.98 4.66
N ALA A 278 -31.36 11.00 5.53
CA ALA A 278 -30.06 10.38 5.28
C ALA A 278 -30.17 8.84 5.19
N VAL A 279 -30.96 8.22 6.08
CA VAL A 279 -31.23 6.78 6.09
C VAL A 279 -32.05 6.36 4.88
N GLU A 280 -33.07 7.14 4.48
CA GLU A 280 -33.85 6.88 3.27
C GLU A 280 -32.96 6.90 2.02
N SER A 281 -32.04 7.86 1.95
CA SER A 281 -31.11 8.03 0.83
C SER A 281 -30.10 6.88 0.68
N LEU A 282 -29.90 6.04 1.70
CA LEU A 282 -28.98 4.91 1.61
C LEU A 282 -29.42 3.91 0.53
N ALA A 283 -30.73 3.76 0.31
CA ALA A 283 -31.27 2.86 -0.71
C ALA A 283 -30.81 3.22 -2.14
N ASP A 284 -30.49 4.50 -2.38
CA ASP A 284 -30.05 5.00 -3.69
C ASP A 284 -28.54 4.79 -3.93
N ILE A 285 -27.76 4.40 -2.91
CA ILE A 285 -26.31 4.19 -3.05
C ILE A 285 -26.05 2.75 -3.46
N ARG A 286 -25.70 2.57 -4.73
CA ARG A 286 -25.50 1.23 -5.33
C ARG A 286 -24.10 0.67 -5.16
N VAL A 287 -23.10 1.55 -4.96
CA VAL A 287 -21.70 1.14 -4.82
C VAL A 287 -21.45 0.73 -3.37
N MET A 288 -20.97 -0.50 -3.18
CA MET A 288 -20.72 -1.10 -1.87
C MET A 288 -19.91 -0.19 -0.94
N ASN A 289 -18.76 0.27 -1.44
CA ASN A 289 -17.81 1.03 -0.63
C ASN A 289 -18.39 2.39 -0.21
N ASP A 290 -19.10 3.06 -1.12
CA ASP A 290 -19.75 4.34 -0.83
C ASP A 290 -20.89 4.16 0.18
N HIS A 291 -21.63 3.05 0.06
CA HIS A 291 -22.72 2.72 0.97
C HIS A 291 -22.18 2.39 2.38
N ALA A 292 -21.09 1.61 2.48
CA ALA A 292 -20.42 1.31 3.75
C ALA A 292 -19.86 2.58 4.40
N ALA A 293 -19.21 3.45 3.63
CA ALA A 293 -18.71 4.73 4.14
C ALA A 293 -19.85 5.63 4.64
N ALA A 294 -20.98 5.67 3.92
CA ALA A 294 -22.17 6.40 4.32
C ALA A 294 -22.75 5.86 5.65
N LEU A 295 -22.93 4.55 5.77
CA LEU A 295 -23.39 3.91 7.00
C LEU A 295 -22.44 4.17 8.18
N ALA A 296 -21.14 4.05 7.97
CA ALA A 296 -20.13 4.28 9.00
C ALA A 296 -20.25 5.68 9.63
N GLY A 297 -20.55 6.69 8.81
CA GLY A 297 -20.75 8.07 9.27
C GLY A 297 -22.05 8.30 10.04
N LEU A 298 -23.13 7.56 9.72
CA LEU A 298 -24.44 7.75 10.34
C LEU A 298 -24.61 6.96 11.64
N VAL A 299 -24.13 5.71 11.66
CA VAL A 299 -24.33 4.74 12.77
C VAL A 299 -24.08 5.33 14.16
N PRO A 300 -23.01 6.10 14.43
CA PRO A 300 -22.76 6.64 15.77
C PRO A 300 -23.85 7.57 16.31
N TYR A 301 -24.74 8.07 15.44
CA TYR A 301 -25.75 9.07 15.76
C TYR A 301 -27.18 8.55 15.62
N LEU A 302 -27.40 7.32 15.14
CA LEU A 302 -28.74 6.81 14.88
C LEU A 302 -29.46 6.41 16.19
N PRO A 303 -30.71 6.85 16.41
CA PRO A 303 -31.56 6.33 17.48
C PRO A 303 -31.99 4.88 17.20
N ALA A 304 -32.45 4.18 18.23
CA ALA A 304 -32.81 2.76 18.16
C ALA A 304 -33.84 2.44 17.07
N ASP A 305 -34.82 3.31 16.86
CA ASP A 305 -35.88 3.12 15.85
C ASP A 305 -35.34 3.19 14.42
N LEU A 306 -34.48 4.18 14.12
CA LEU A 306 -33.83 4.29 12.80
C LEU A 306 -32.79 3.19 12.58
N LEU A 307 -32.14 2.69 13.65
CA LEU A 307 -31.28 1.51 13.54
C LEU A 307 -32.10 0.27 13.19
N HIS A 308 -33.28 0.08 13.80
CA HIS A 308 -34.18 -0.99 13.41
C HIS A 308 -34.63 -0.87 11.95
N GLU A 309 -34.91 0.35 11.49
CA GLU A 309 -35.24 0.63 10.10
C GLU A 309 -34.07 0.31 9.13
N VAL A 310 -32.84 0.66 9.50
CA VAL A 310 -31.62 0.26 8.78
C VAL A 310 -31.51 -1.27 8.68
N TYR A 311 -31.69 -1.99 9.79
CA TYR A 311 -31.62 -3.46 9.79
C TYR A 311 -32.75 -4.14 9.02
N THR A 312 -33.96 -3.60 9.07
CA THR A 312 -35.12 -4.16 8.34
C THR A 312 -35.01 -3.92 6.84
N ARG A 313 -34.53 -2.75 6.42
CA ARG A 313 -34.28 -2.43 5.00
C ARG A 313 -33.13 -3.21 4.38
N ALA A 314 -32.19 -3.69 5.19
CA ALA A 314 -31.09 -4.51 4.73
C ALA A 314 -31.54 -5.80 4.01
N ALA A 315 -32.78 -6.25 4.18
CA ALA A 315 -33.31 -7.42 3.49
C ALA A 315 -33.49 -7.26 1.96
N ALA A 316 -33.30 -6.07 1.37
CA ALA A 316 -33.65 -5.81 -0.04
C ALA A 316 -32.50 -5.36 -0.98
N PRO A 317 -31.48 -4.57 -0.56
CA PRO A 317 -30.33 -4.30 -1.43
C PRO A 317 -29.06 -5.04 -0.96
N VAL A 318 -28.45 -5.80 -1.87
CA VAL A 318 -27.14 -6.46 -1.69
C VAL A 318 -26.04 -5.51 -1.18
N PRO A 319 -25.91 -4.26 -1.70
CA PRO A 319 -24.97 -3.27 -1.15
C PRO A 319 -25.14 -2.99 0.33
N PHE A 320 -26.37 -3.08 0.82
CA PHE A 320 -26.71 -2.73 2.18
C PHE A 320 -26.29 -3.80 3.18
N VAL A 321 -26.56 -5.06 2.84
CA VAL A 321 -26.23 -6.24 3.65
C VAL A 321 -24.73 -6.30 3.94
N TRP A 322 -23.91 -6.21 2.88
CA TRP A 322 -22.46 -6.41 3.05
C TRP A 322 -21.81 -5.18 3.69
N SER A 323 -22.33 -3.97 3.45
CA SER A 323 -21.90 -2.80 4.21
C SER A 323 -22.10 -2.97 5.73
N LEU A 324 -23.22 -3.56 6.16
CA LEU A 324 -23.44 -3.87 7.58
C LEU A 324 -22.48 -4.94 8.09
N ALA A 325 -22.14 -5.94 7.26
CA ALA A 325 -21.17 -6.97 7.61
C ALA A 325 -19.78 -6.38 7.86
N THR A 326 -19.28 -5.54 6.95
CA THR A 326 -17.99 -4.87 7.08
C THR A 326 -17.94 -3.95 8.30
N LEU A 327 -19.05 -3.32 8.67
CA LEU A 327 -19.12 -2.43 9.83
C LEU A 327 -19.35 -3.14 11.16
N ALA A 328 -19.83 -4.38 11.16
CA ALA A 328 -20.18 -5.13 12.37
C ALA A 328 -19.06 -5.15 13.45
N PRO A 329 -17.76 -5.34 13.11
CA PRO A 329 -16.67 -5.30 14.09
C PRO A 329 -16.57 -3.97 14.86
N HIS A 330 -17.06 -2.88 14.26
CA HIS A 330 -16.97 -1.52 14.80
C HIS A 330 -18.26 -1.08 15.51
N LEU A 331 -19.29 -1.92 15.54
CA LEU A 331 -20.56 -1.63 16.22
C LEU A 331 -20.50 -2.01 17.72
N PRO A 332 -21.23 -1.28 18.59
CA PRO A 332 -21.51 -1.72 19.96
C PRO A 332 -22.21 -3.08 19.97
N ASP A 333 -22.01 -3.88 21.04
CA ASP A 333 -22.37 -5.31 21.08
C ASP A 333 -23.82 -5.62 20.66
N GLY A 334 -24.80 -4.82 21.11
CA GLY A 334 -26.21 -5.01 20.77
C GLY A 334 -26.53 -4.78 19.28
N HIS A 335 -25.76 -3.92 18.61
CA HIS A 335 -25.89 -3.59 17.18
C HIS A 335 -25.07 -4.54 16.30
N ARG A 336 -23.92 -4.96 16.81
CA ARG A 336 -23.05 -5.96 16.19
C ARG A 336 -23.79 -7.27 15.93
N GLN A 337 -24.45 -7.83 16.94
CA GLN A 337 -25.15 -9.11 16.81
C GLN A 337 -26.32 -9.06 15.82
N ARG A 338 -27.03 -7.93 15.76
CA ARG A 338 -28.09 -7.71 14.76
C ARG A 338 -27.53 -7.55 13.34
N ALA A 339 -26.43 -6.81 13.17
CA ALA A 339 -25.77 -6.67 11.88
C ALA A 339 -25.27 -8.02 11.33
N VAL A 340 -24.66 -8.84 12.19
CA VAL A 340 -24.23 -10.22 11.87
C VAL A 340 -25.42 -11.07 11.45
N ALA A 341 -26.50 -11.07 12.23
CA ALA A 341 -27.70 -11.86 11.93
C ALA A 341 -28.34 -11.48 10.59
N VAL A 342 -28.43 -10.18 10.30
CA VAL A 342 -28.94 -9.66 9.03
C VAL A 342 -28.02 -10.06 7.86
N ALA A 343 -26.70 -9.96 8.04
CA ALA A 343 -25.73 -10.35 7.02
C ALA A 343 -25.84 -11.85 6.67
N LEU A 344 -25.98 -12.71 7.67
CA LEU A 344 -26.16 -14.16 7.49
C LEU A 344 -27.53 -14.50 6.88
N ALA A 345 -28.60 -13.85 7.34
CA ALA A 345 -29.95 -14.05 6.78
C ALA A 345 -30.01 -13.66 5.29
N ALA A 346 -29.35 -12.59 4.89
CA ALA A 346 -29.28 -12.20 3.49
C ALA A 346 -28.37 -13.11 2.65
N ALA A 347 -27.30 -13.67 3.25
CA ALA A 347 -26.47 -14.67 2.59
C ALA A 347 -27.23 -15.98 2.32
N THR A 348 -28.19 -16.34 3.19
CA THR A 348 -29.03 -17.55 3.02
C THR A 348 -30.23 -17.34 2.09
N ALA A 349 -30.75 -16.10 1.98
CA ALA A 349 -31.98 -15.80 1.25
C ALA A 349 -31.79 -15.53 -0.26
N GLY A 350 -30.56 -15.46 -0.78
CA GLY A 350 -30.29 -14.90 -2.10
C GLY A 350 -29.60 -15.83 -3.11
N ASP A 351 -30.10 -15.80 -4.35
CA ASP A 351 -29.60 -16.38 -5.62
C ASP A 351 -28.22 -15.83 -6.08
N ARG A 352 -27.42 -15.26 -5.17
CA ARG A 352 -26.25 -14.40 -5.49
C ARG A 352 -25.09 -14.56 -4.51
N GLY A 353 -24.66 -15.81 -4.32
CA GLY A 353 -23.62 -16.26 -3.38
C GLY A 353 -22.17 -15.78 -3.59
N TYR A 354 -21.91 -14.73 -4.36
CA TYR A 354 -20.54 -14.35 -4.76
C TYR A 354 -19.70 -13.65 -3.68
N ALA A 355 -20.30 -13.08 -2.63
CA ALA A 355 -19.57 -12.25 -1.67
C ALA A 355 -19.37 -12.86 -0.28
N LEU A 356 -20.05 -13.97 0.05
CA LEU A 356 -19.88 -14.62 1.35
C LEU A 356 -18.41 -15.01 1.62
N PRO A 357 -17.66 -15.63 0.67
CA PRO A 357 -16.28 -16.01 0.93
C PRO A 357 -15.34 -14.85 1.29
N GLY A 358 -15.56 -13.66 0.72
CA GLY A 358 -14.71 -12.49 0.95
C GLY A 358 -14.91 -11.80 2.29
N GLU A 359 -16.16 -11.77 2.80
CA GLU A 359 -16.53 -11.01 4.01
C GLU A 359 -16.67 -11.89 5.26
N LEU A 360 -16.88 -13.20 5.09
CA LEU A 360 -16.97 -14.16 6.19
C LEU A 360 -15.75 -14.12 7.14
N PRO A 361 -14.49 -13.96 6.67
CA PRO A 361 -13.34 -13.78 7.56
C PRO A 361 -13.47 -12.63 8.57
N ALA A 362 -14.14 -11.54 8.19
CA ALA A 362 -14.36 -10.39 9.07
C ALA A 362 -15.46 -10.64 10.11
N LEU A 363 -16.47 -11.47 9.76
CA LEU A 363 -17.58 -11.81 10.64
C LEU A 363 -17.26 -12.95 11.61
N LEU A 364 -16.38 -13.87 11.21
CA LEU A 364 -16.05 -15.10 11.93
C LEU A 364 -15.69 -14.92 13.42
N PRO A 365 -14.86 -13.93 13.80
CA PRO A 365 -14.54 -13.69 15.21
C PRO A 365 -15.74 -13.24 16.07
N LEU A 366 -16.85 -12.83 15.44
CA LEU A 366 -18.00 -12.21 16.09
C LEU A 366 -19.22 -13.14 16.17
N LEU A 367 -19.15 -14.33 15.58
CA LEU A 367 -20.27 -15.26 15.50
C LEU A 367 -20.49 -15.99 16.83
N SER A 368 -21.75 -16.09 17.25
CA SER A 368 -22.18 -17.06 18.25
C SER A 368 -22.20 -18.48 17.67
N ALA A 369 -22.31 -19.51 18.53
CA ALA A 369 -22.42 -20.90 18.07
C ALA A 369 -23.61 -21.12 17.12
N ASP A 370 -24.77 -20.51 17.41
CA ASP A 370 -25.96 -20.60 16.55
C ASP A 370 -25.74 -19.90 15.20
N GLN A 371 -25.06 -18.75 15.21
CA GLN A 371 -24.73 -18.00 13.99
C GLN A 371 -23.67 -18.71 13.15
N LEU A 372 -22.75 -19.46 13.77
CA LEU A 372 -21.78 -20.28 13.07
C LEU A 372 -22.49 -21.39 12.28
N GLU A 373 -23.50 -22.04 12.87
CA GLU A 373 -24.32 -23.03 12.15
C GLU A 373 -25.16 -22.41 11.02
N GLN A 374 -25.69 -21.19 11.23
CA GLN A 374 -26.34 -20.44 10.15
C GLN A 374 -25.36 -20.11 9.01
N ALA A 375 -24.12 -19.74 9.33
CA ALA A 375 -23.09 -19.48 8.34
C ALA A 375 -22.69 -20.74 7.56
N VAL A 376 -22.61 -21.90 8.23
CA VAL A 376 -22.41 -23.19 7.55
C VAL A 376 -23.57 -23.49 6.60
N ALA A 377 -24.82 -23.33 7.04
CA ALA A 377 -25.99 -23.52 6.18
C ALA A 377 -25.99 -22.56 4.97
N ALA A 378 -25.62 -21.30 5.18
CA ALA A 378 -25.46 -20.31 4.11
C ALA A 378 -24.39 -20.72 3.11
N ALA A 379 -23.21 -21.14 3.61
CA ALA A 379 -22.10 -21.58 2.78
C ALA A 379 -22.47 -22.81 1.93
N LEU A 380 -23.20 -23.77 2.50
CA LEU A 380 -23.68 -24.97 1.79
C LEU A 380 -24.68 -24.63 0.67
N ALA A 381 -25.47 -23.56 0.82
CA ALA A 381 -26.43 -23.12 -0.17
C ALA A 381 -25.79 -22.35 -1.35
N LEU A 382 -24.50 -21.99 -1.28
CA LEU A 382 -23.84 -21.24 -2.34
C LEU A 382 -23.63 -22.10 -3.60
N ASP A 383 -23.88 -21.52 -4.78
CA ASP A 383 -23.54 -22.15 -6.06
C ASP A 383 -22.07 -21.90 -6.46
N VAL A 384 -21.53 -20.73 -6.13
CA VAL A 384 -20.15 -20.32 -6.43
C VAL A 384 -19.44 -19.95 -5.13
N GLY A 385 -18.17 -20.33 -4.98
CA GLY A 385 -17.39 -20.02 -3.78
C GLY A 385 -17.74 -20.86 -2.55
N ARG A 386 -18.58 -21.90 -2.69
CA ARG A 386 -18.94 -22.84 -1.62
C ARG A 386 -17.71 -23.41 -0.90
N ALA A 387 -16.73 -23.90 -1.66
CA ALA A 387 -15.51 -24.48 -1.09
C ALA A 387 -14.72 -23.47 -0.25
N GLU A 388 -14.56 -22.24 -0.75
CA GLU A 388 -13.84 -21.16 -0.07
C GLU A 388 -14.54 -20.76 1.24
N ALA A 389 -15.86 -20.55 1.19
CA ALA A 389 -16.65 -20.20 2.37
C ALA A 389 -16.60 -21.29 3.45
N LEU A 390 -16.76 -22.56 3.07
CA LEU A 390 -16.68 -23.68 4.02
C LEU A 390 -15.26 -23.81 4.60
N THR A 391 -14.22 -23.58 3.79
CA THR A 391 -12.82 -23.63 4.28
C THR A 391 -12.57 -22.56 5.35
N ALA A 392 -13.06 -21.34 5.14
CA ALA A 392 -12.92 -20.26 6.10
C ALA A 392 -13.62 -20.57 7.45
N LEU A 393 -14.67 -21.39 7.46
CA LEU A 393 -15.38 -21.82 8.67
C LEU A 393 -14.63 -22.91 9.46
N LEU A 394 -13.78 -23.73 8.82
CA LEU A 394 -13.12 -24.88 9.45
C LEU A 394 -12.37 -24.55 10.75
N PRO A 395 -11.59 -23.45 10.86
CA PRO A 395 -10.88 -23.11 12.10
C PRO A 395 -11.79 -22.90 13.31
N TYR A 396 -13.08 -22.59 13.11
CA TYR A 396 -14.04 -22.28 14.16
C TYR A 396 -14.93 -23.47 14.54
N LEU A 397 -14.80 -24.60 13.83
CA LEU A 397 -15.55 -25.82 14.07
C LEU A 397 -14.70 -26.87 14.80
N SER A 398 -15.35 -27.73 15.59
CA SER A 398 -14.72 -28.78 16.39
C SER A 398 -15.41 -30.14 16.24
N GLY A 399 -14.66 -31.22 16.46
CA GLY A 399 -15.18 -32.59 16.48
C GLY A 399 -15.80 -33.04 15.15
N ASP A 400 -16.85 -33.84 15.24
CA ASP A 400 -17.56 -34.43 14.09
C ASP A 400 -18.04 -33.36 13.11
N ARG A 401 -18.49 -32.21 13.62
CA ARG A 401 -18.98 -31.11 12.79
C ARG A 401 -17.91 -30.56 11.86
N ARG A 402 -16.66 -30.47 12.33
CA ARG A 402 -15.52 -30.05 11.51
C ARG A 402 -15.24 -31.07 10.41
N ALA A 403 -15.32 -32.36 10.72
CA ALA A 403 -15.11 -33.43 9.74
C ALA A 403 -16.19 -33.41 8.64
N ASP A 404 -17.46 -33.22 9.02
CA ASP A 404 -18.57 -33.10 8.08
C ASP A 404 -18.38 -31.90 7.13
N VAL A 405 -18.07 -30.72 7.68
CA VAL A 405 -17.89 -29.50 6.88
C VAL A 405 -16.66 -29.61 5.97
N LEU A 406 -15.59 -30.27 6.43
CA LEU A 406 -14.42 -30.55 5.60
C LEU A 406 -14.77 -31.46 4.42
N ALA A 407 -15.53 -32.52 4.65
CA ALA A 407 -16.00 -33.40 3.58
C ALA A 407 -16.88 -32.65 2.56
N GLN A 408 -17.77 -31.77 3.03
CA GLN A 408 -18.59 -30.91 2.17
C GLN A 408 -17.74 -29.92 1.37
N ALA A 409 -16.71 -29.33 1.98
CA ALA A 409 -15.80 -28.41 1.31
C ALA A 409 -14.98 -29.11 0.22
N LEU A 410 -14.49 -30.33 0.48
CA LEU A 410 -13.79 -31.15 -0.52
C LEU A 410 -14.69 -31.53 -1.68
N ALA A 411 -15.93 -31.96 -1.41
CA ALA A 411 -16.91 -32.27 -2.45
C ALA A 411 -17.24 -31.03 -3.30
N ALA A 412 -17.41 -29.88 -2.67
CA ALA A 412 -17.63 -28.60 -3.35
C ALA A 412 -16.42 -28.23 -4.22
N ALA A 413 -15.20 -28.32 -3.69
CA ALA A 413 -13.97 -28.04 -4.43
C ALA A 413 -13.87 -28.95 -5.66
N ALA A 414 -14.06 -30.27 -5.49
CA ALA A 414 -14.02 -31.25 -6.56
C ALA A 414 -15.06 -31.01 -7.67
N SER A 415 -16.24 -30.47 -7.31
CA SER A 415 -17.31 -30.12 -8.25
C SER A 415 -17.07 -28.84 -9.07
N THR A 416 -15.99 -28.09 -8.78
CA THR A 416 -15.68 -26.83 -9.48
C THR A 416 -15.36 -27.08 -10.96
N GLY A 417 -16.02 -26.34 -11.84
CA GLY A 417 -16.03 -26.60 -13.28
C GLY A 417 -14.67 -26.44 -13.97
N ASP A 418 -13.92 -25.38 -13.66
CA ASP A 418 -12.59 -25.16 -14.24
C ASP A 418 -11.48 -25.76 -13.38
N LEU A 419 -10.52 -26.43 -14.04
CA LEU A 419 -9.41 -27.12 -13.39
C LEU A 419 -8.53 -26.18 -12.52
N PRO A 420 -8.18 -24.94 -12.93
CA PRO A 420 -7.40 -24.04 -12.10
C PRO A 420 -8.09 -23.65 -10.79
N SER A 421 -9.37 -23.30 -10.81
CA SER A 421 -10.11 -22.93 -9.59
C SER A 421 -10.38 -24.14 -8.71
N ARG A 422 -10.63 -25.32 -9.31
CA ARG A 422 -10.70 -26.60 -8.58
C ARG A 422 -9.42 -26.85 -7.78
N LEU A 423 -8.26 -26.75 -8.43
CA LEU A 423 -6.96 -26.95 -7.78
C LEU A 423 -6.69 -25.92 -6.69
N ALA A 424 -7.01 -24.65 -6.94
CA ALA A 424 -6.87 -23.60 -5.93
C ALA A 424 -7.72 -23.88 -4.68
N ALA A 425 -8.99 -24.27 -4.87
CA ALA A 425 -9.88 -24.63 -3.76
C ALA A 425 -9.38 -25.86 -2.98
N LEU A 426 -8.90 -26.90 -3.67
CA LEU A 426 -8.33 -28.08 -3.02
C LEU A 426 -7.05 -27.77 -2.25
N VAL A 427 -6.16 -26.93 -2.80
CA VAL A 427 -4.91 -26.54 -2.13
C VAL A 427 -5.17 -25.79 -0.83
N VAL A 428 -6.19 -24.92 -0.82
CA VAL A 428 -6.59 -24.18 0.39
C VAL A 428 -7.15 -25.11 1.47
N LEU A 429 -7.71 -26.27 1.10
CA LEU A 429 -8.20 -27.29 2.03
C LEU A 429 -7.12 -28.22 2.58
N LEU A 430 -5.97 -28.37 1.90
CA LEU A 430 -4.92 -29.30 2.30
C LEU A 430 -4.45 -29.11 3.75
N PRO A 431 -4.21 -27.90 4.28
CA PRO A 431 -3.79 -27.72 5.68
C PRO A 431 -4.76 -28.29 6.72
N HIS A 432 -6.01 -28.58 6.34
CA HIS A 432 -7.05 -29.11 7.23
C HIS A 432 -7.16 -30.65 7.23
N LEU A 433 -6.41 -31.35 6.37
CA LEU A 433 -6.44 -32.80 6.22
C LEU A 433 -5.29 -33.50 6.99
N PRO A 434 -5.46 -34.78 7.40
CA PRO A 434 -4.38 -35.59 7.94
C PRO A 434 -3.28 -35.82 6.89
N ALA A 435 -2.05 -36.11 7.33
CA ALA A 435 -0.87 -36.22 6.47
C ALA A 435 -1.07 -37.19 5.28
N ASP A 436 -1.63 -38.37 5.54
CA ASP A 436 -1.82 -39.41 4.52
C ASP A 436 -2.81 -38.98 3.43
N GLU A 437 -3.91 -38.30 3.81
CA GLU A 437 -4.90 -37.78 2.87
C GLU A 437 -4.39 -36.56 2.09
N ARG A 438 -3.61 -35.69 2.74
CA ARG A 438 -2.93 -34.58 2.06
C ARG A 438 -2.02 -35.08 0.95
N ASP A 439 -1.22 -36.10 1.25
CA ASP A 439 -0.31 -36.68 0.28
C ASP A 439 -1.06 -37.43 -0.82
N ALA A 440 -2.16 -38.11 -0.53
CA ALA A 440 -2.98 -38.73 -1.57
C ALA A 440 -3.57 -37.67 -2.53
N LEU A 441 -4.22 -36.64 -1.98
CA LEU A 441 -4.89 -35.59 -2.76
C LEU A 441 -3.91 -34.74 -3.57
N ALA A 442 -2.75 -34.39 -3.00
CA ALA A 442 -1.71 -33.67 -3.73
C ALA A 442 -1.12 -34.50 -4.87
N GLY A 443 -1.09 -35.84 -4.74
CA GLY A 443 -0.67 -36.75 -5.80
C GLY A 443 -1.69 -36.83 -6.94
N GLU A 444 -2.97 -36.93 -6.62
CA GLU A 444 -4.07 -36.91 -7.59
C GLU A 444 -4.13 -35.58 -8.35
N ALA A 445 -4.00 -34.47 -7.63
CA ALA A 445 -3.93 -33.14 -8.22
C ALA A 445 -2.78 -33.03 -9.22
N LEU A 446 -1.57 -33.47 -8.84
CA LEU A 446 -0.41 -33.49 -9.73
C LEU A 446 -0.64 -34.35 -10.98
N ALA A 447 -1.17 -35.57 -10.83
CA ALA A 447 -1.48 -36.43 -11.97
C ALA A 447 -2.47 -35.78 -12.95
N THR A 448 -3.45 -35.04 -12.42
CA THR A 448 -4.41 -34.27 -13.23
C THR A 448 -3.73 -33.12 -13.98
N VAL A 449 -2.80 -32.42 -13.33
CA VAL A 449 -1.99 -31.35 -13.94
C VAL A 449 -1.07 -31.88 -15.03
N GLU A 450 -0.41 -33.02 -14.80
CA GLU A 450 0.50 -33.66 -15.76
C GLU A 450 -0.24 -34.15 -17.02
N GLY A 451 -1.50 -34.56 -16.89
CA GLY A 451 -2.37 -34.95 -18.01
C GLY A 451 -3.06 -33.79 -18.73
N ALA A 452 -2.93 -32.56 -18.25
CA ALA A 452 -3.59 -31.40 -18.85
C ALA A 452 -2.91 -30.93 -20.14
N THR A 453 -3.67 -30.30 -21.03
CA THR A 453 -3.13 -29.68 -22.24
C THR A 453 -2.18 -28.54 -21.87
N VAL A 454 -1.04 -28.46 -22.55
CA VAL A 454 -0.02 -27.44 -22.30
C VAL A 454 -0.52 -26.07 -22.80
N ASP A 455 -0.96 -25.23 -21.87
CA ASP A 455 -1.34 -23.82 -22.10
C ASP A 455 -0.89 -22.92 -20.92
N TYR A 456 -1.23 -21.62 -20.95
CA TYR A 456 -0.84 -20.68 -19.89
C TYR A 456 -1.44 -21.04 -18.50
N ARG A 457 -2.52 -21.83 -18.45
CA ARG A 457 -3.16 -22.24 -17.20
C ARG A 457 -2.36 -23.32 -16.50
N LEU A 458 -1.64 -24.15 -17.25
CA LEU A 458 -0.73 -25.17 -16.71
C LEU A 458 0.33 -24.53 -15.78
N ALA A 459 0.94 -23.41 -16.20
CA ALA A 459 1.89 -22.66 -15.37
C ALA A 459 1.27 -22.28 -14.01
N ARG A 460 0.07 -21.68 -14.04
CA ARG A 460 -0.70 -21.28 -12.85
C ARG A 460 -1.00 -22.47 -11.93
N MET A 461 -1.39 -23.60 -12.51
CA MET A 461 -1.69 -24.83 -11.77
C MET A 461 -0.45 -25.39 -11.07
N LEU A 462 0.71 -25.41 -11.75
CA LEU A 462 1.98 -25.87 -11.18
C LEU A 462 2.38 -25.02 -9.96
N VAL A 463 2.35 -23.68 -10.08
CA VAL A 463 2.67 -22.77 -8.96
C VAL A 463 1.70 -22.94 -7.80
N THR A 464 0.41 -23.15 -8.09
CA THR A 464 -0.62 -23.35 -7.05
C THR A 464 -0.34 -24.59 -6.20
N LEU A 465 0.22 -25.66 -6.79
CA LEU A 465 0.59 -26.88 -6.06
C LEU A 465 1.92 -26.79 -5.31
N GLY A 466 2.83 -25.90 -5.69
CA GLY A 466 4.17 -25.78 -5.09
C GLY A 466 4.22 -25.85 -3.56
N PRO A 467 3.41 -25.06 -2.82
CA PRO A 467 3.49 -25.00 -1.35
C PRO A 467 3.17 -26.31 -0.62
N VAL A 468 2.47 -27.25 -1.27
CA VAL A 468 1.85 -28.41 -0.61
C VAL A 468 2.47 -29.75 -1.00
N LEU A 469 3.47 -29.73 -1.89
CA LEU A 469 4.07 -30.95 -2.43
C LEU A 469 5.29 -31.40 -1.61
N SER A 470 5.44 -32.73 -1.50
CA SER A 470 6.65 -33.35 -1.00
C SER A 470 7.86 -33.06 -1.91
N PRO A 471 9.11 -33.14 -1.40
CA PRO A 471 10.32 -32.88 -2.19
C PRO A 471 10.37 -33.65 -3.52
N ASP A 472 9.98 -34.93 -3.54
CA ASP A 472 10.00 -35.74 -4.77
C ASP A 472 9.00 -35.25 -5.81
N ARG A 473 7.86 -34.72 -5.37
CA ARG A 473 6.82 -34.17 -6.26
C ARG A 473 7.13 -32.75 -6.70
N LEU A 474 7.78 -31.95 -5.86
CA LEU A 474 8.33 -30.64 -6.24
C LEU A 474 9.32 -30.77 -7.38
N ASP A 475 10.15 -31.82 -7.40
CA ASP A 475 11.07 -32.09 -8.50
C ASP A 475 10.32 -32.32 -9.83
N ARG A 476 9.26 -33.13 -9.80
CA ARG A 476 8.41 -33.37 -10.98
C ARG A 476 7.73 -32.09 -11.48
N VAL A 477 7.17 -31.30 -10.57
CA VAL A 477 6.51 -30.02 -10.90
C VAL A 477 7.51 -29.01 -11.45
N MET A 478 8.72 -28.94 -10.91
CA MET A 478 9.79 -28.12 -11.46
C MET A 478 10.21 -28.58 -12.86
N ALA A 479 10.34 -29.89 -13.09
CA ALA A 479 10.65 -30.42 -14.42
C ALA A 479 9.55 -30.04 -15.43
N ALA A 480 8.28 -30.14 -15.05
CA ALA A 480 7.15 -29.72 -15.89
C ALA A 480 7.16 -28.21 -16.16
N ALA A 481 7.45 -27.38 -15.14
CA ALA A 481 7.56 -25.93 -15.29
C ALA A 481 8.67 -25.53 -16.27
N VAL A 482 9.81 -26.22 -16.22
CA VAL A 482 10.95 -26.00 -17.13
C VAL A 482 10.63 -26.45 -18.57
N ALA A 483 9.80 -27.48 -18.74
CA ALA A 483 9.40 -27.98 -20.04
C ALA A 483 8.30 -27.14 -20.73
N LEU A 484 7.79 -26.09 -20.09
CA LEU A 484 6.78 -25.21 -20.68
C LEU A 484 7.33 -24.53 -21.95
N PRO A 485 6.57 -24.55 -23.07
CA PRO A 485 7.05 -24.05 -24.37
C PRO A 485 7.17 -22.53 -24.40
N SER A 486 6.22 -21.83 -23.75
CA SER A 486 6.22 -20.39 -23.60
C SER A 486 7.30 -19.94 -22.62
N GLU A 487 8.19 -19.06 -23.06
CA GLU A 487 9.23 -18.48 -22.21
C GLU A 487 8.64 -17.67 -21.05
N HIS A 488 7.56 -16.93 -21.31
CA HIS A 488 6.86 -16.18 -20.27
C HIS A 488 6.28 -17.09 -19.19
N ASP A 489 5.58 -18.17 -19.58
CA ASP A 489 4.93 -19.10 -18.64
C ASP A 489 5.97 -19.91 -17.87
N ARG A 490 7.04 -20.35 -18.53
CA ARG A 490 8.19 -21.02 -17.92
C ARG A 490 8.85 -20.13 -16.85
N ARG A 491 9.15 -18.87 -17.21
CA ARG A 491 9.74 -17.88 -16.30
C ARG A 491 8.86 -17.65 -15.07
N TRP A 492 7.56 -17.44 -15.30
CA TRP A 492 6.59 -17.24 -14.22
C TRP A 492 6.48 -18.46 -13.30
N ALA A 493 6.37 -19.67 -13.87
CA ALA A 493 6.25 -20.90 -13.10
C ALA A 493 7.50 -21.21 -12.26
N VAL A 494 8.69 -21.11 -12.87
CA VAL A 494 9.97 -21.34 -12.16
C VAL A 494 10.15 -20.33 -11.03
N ALA A 495 9.86 -19.06 -11.27
CA ALA A 495 9.96 -18.01 -10.26
C ALA A 495 8.94 -18.20 -9.11
N GLY A 496 7.71 -18.64 -9.44
CA GLY A 496 6.66 -18.91 -8.45
C GLY A 496 6.90 -20.15 -7.59
N LEU A 497 7.59 -21.17 -8.14
CA LEU A 497 7.92 -22.41 -7.42
C LEU A 497 9.19 -22.30 -6.57
N ALA A 498 10.14 -21.43 -6.95
CA ALA A 498 11.41 -21.27 -6.26
C ALA A 498 11.31 -21.10 -4.72
N PRO A 499 10.35 -20.33 -4.16
CA PRO A 499 10.20 -20.17 -2.71
C PRO A 499 9.98 -21.48 -1.94
N HIS A 500 9.47 -22.52 -2.60
CA HIS A 500 9.09 -23.80 -1.97
C HIS A 500 10.16 -24.89 -2.14
N LEU A 501 11.25 -24.62 -2.88
CA LEU A 501 12.24 -25.65 -3.19
C LEU A 501 13.12 -26.01 -2.00
N PRO A 502 13.35 -27.30 -1.69
CA PRO A 502 14.39 -27.71 -0.76
C PRO A 502 15.80 -27.45 -1.33
N PRO A 503 16.85 -27.37 -0.50
CA PRO A 503 18.21 -27.03 -0.92
C PRO A 503 18.74 -27.85 -2.11
N ALA A 504 18.45 -29.15 -2.14
CA ALA A 504 18.86 -30.05 -3.23
C ALA A 504 18.23 -29.66 -4.59
N LEU A 505 16.97 -29.23 -4.59
CA LEU A 505 16.28 -28.80 -5.81
C LEU A 505 16.69 -27.40 -6.24
N VAL A 506 17.00 -26.50 -5.31
CA VAL A 506 17.60 -25.20 -5.65
C VAL A 506 18.90 -25.44 -6.42
N ALA A 507 19.81 -26.29 -5.91
CA ALA A 507 21.06 -26.61 -6.60
C ALA A 507 20.82 -27.17 -8.02
N ARG A 508 19.86 -28.09 -8.16
CA ARG A 508 19.52 -28.75 -9.42
C ARG A 508 18.97 -27.79 -10.47
N TYR A 509 18.10 -26.86 -10.08
CA TYR A 509 17.38 -25.98 -11.03
C TYR A 509 17.99 -24.60 -11.22
N THR A 510 18.98 -24.21 -10.41
CA THR A 510 19.75 -22.97 -10.61
C THR A 510 20.31 -22.83 -12.03
N PRO A 511 20.86 -23.87 -12.69
CA PRO A 511 21.36 -23.74 -14.07
C PRO A 511 20.30 -23.29 -15.08
N VAL A 512 19.03 -23.59 -14.81
CA VAL A 512 17.89 -23.31 -15.69
C VAL A 512 17.41 -21.85 -15.57
N ALA A 513 17.72 -21.19 -14.45
CA ALA A 513 17.45 -19.77 -14.28
C ALA A 513 18.38 -18.97 -15.21
N SER A 514 17.75 -18.34 -16.20
CA SER A 514 18.42 -17.74 -17.37
C SER A 514 18.08 -16.26 -17.56
N ASP A 515 17.26 -15.71 -16.66
CA ASP A 515 16.83 -14.32 -16.65
C ASP A 515 16.89 -13.76 -15.22
N ASP A 516 16.78 -12.44 -15.11
CA ASP A 516 16.81 -11.67 -13.87
C ASP A 516 15.76 -12.09 -12.85
N ILE A 517 14.53 -12.42 -13.27
CA ILE A 517 13.44 -12.81 -12.37
C ILE A 517 13.69 -14.22 -11.82
N THR A 518 14.01 -15.20 -12.67
CA THR A 518 14.26 -16.57 -12.21
C THR A 518 15.52 -16.66 -11.36
N MET A 519 16.58 -15.93 -11.72
CA MET A 519 17.81 -15.88 -10.90
C MET A 519 17.58 -15.17 -9.57
N ALA A 520 16.84 -14.07 -9.52
CA ALA A 520 16.49 -13.41 -8.26
C ALA A 520 15.70 -14.34 -7.33
N ALA A 521 14.76 -15.13 -7.88
CA ALA A 521 13.95 -16.06 -7.11
C ALA A 521 14.81 -17.20 -6.51
N MET A 522 15.70 -17.81 -7.31
CA MET A 522 16.64 -18.84 -6.82
C MET A 522 17.63 -18.28 -5.80
N ALA A 523 18.15 -17.07 -6.03
CA ALA A 523 19.04 -16.36 -5.10
C ALA A 523 18.36 -16.10 -3.74
N ARG A 524 17.13 -15.57 -3.74
CA ARG A 524 16.35 -15.36 -2.51
C ARG A 524 16.08 -16.68 -1.79
N ARG A 525 15.75 -17.74 -2.53
CA ARG A 525 15.52 -19.05 -1.89
C ARG A 525 16.79 -19.60 -1.27
N ALA A 526 17.92 -19.52 -1.97
CA ALA A 526 19.22 -19.95 -1.45
C ALA A 526 19.60 -19.17 -0.19
N ALA A 527 19.38 -17.85 -0.16
CA ALA A 527 19.57 -17.06 1.06
C ALA A 527 18.70 -17.58 2.21
N ALA A 528 17.41 -17.83 1.98
CA ALA A 528 16.50 -18.38 2.99
C ALA A 528 16.91 -19.79 3.47
N CYS A 529 17.47 -20.64 2.60
CA CYS A 529 18.03 -21.94 3.00
C CYS A 529 19.22 -21.78 3.96
N VAL A 530 20.09 -20.79 3.70
CA VAL A 530 21.26 -20.54 4.55
C VAL A 530 20.86 -19.89 5.88
N GLU A 531 19.88 -19.00 5.87
CA GLU A 531 19.31 -18.44 7.10
C GLU A 531 18.73 -19.52 8.01
N ALA A 532 18.09 -20.54 7.43
CA ALA A 532 17.55 -21.67 8.18
C ALA A 532 18.64 -22.66 8.63
N ASP A 533 19.67 -22.89 7.80
CA ASP A 533 20.79 -23.78 8.07
C ASP A 533 22.10 -23.22 7.46
N PRO A 534 23.01 -22.68 8.28
CA PRO A 534 24.29 -22.14 7.82
C PRO A 534 25.16 -23.14 7.04
N ALA A 535 24.96 -24.45 7.20
CA ALA A 535 25.68 -25.47 6.44
C ALA A 535 25.34 -25.44 4.93
N GLN A 536 24.25 -24.77 4.53
CA GLN A 536 23.87 -24.58 3.13
C GLN A 536 24.67 -23.46 2.43
N ALA A 537 25.65 -22.84 3.08
CA ALA A 537 26.50 -21.81 2.46
C ALA A 537 27.07 -22.19 1.07
N PRO A 538 27.49 -23.45 0.80
CA PRO A 538 27.94 -23.86 -0.54
C PRO A 538 26.86 -23.72 -1.64
N LEU A 539 25.57 -23.89 -1.29
CA LEU A 539 24.46 -23.70 -2.21
C LEU A 539 24.37 -22.24 -2.67
N ALA A 540 24.41 -21.30 -1.72
CA ALA A 540 24.36 -19.88 -2.04
C ALA A 540 25.57 -19.43 -2.88
N LEU A 541 26.76 -19.99 -2.63
CA LEU A 541 27.95 -19.76 -3.46
C LEU A 541 27.78 -20.34 -4.88
N ALA A 542 27.14 -21.50 -5.04
CA ALA A 542 26.87 -22.08 -6.35
C ALA A 542 25.89 -21.21 -7.16
N VAL A 543 24.83 -20.70 -6.50
CA VAL A 543 23.86 -19.77 -7.12
C VAL A 543 24.53 -18.47 -7.52
N LEU A 544 25.37 -17.91 -6.64
CA LEU A 544 26.15 -16.71 -6.93
C LEU A 544 27.06 -16.90 -8.15
N ARG A 545 27.81 -18.01 -8.20
CA ARG A 545 28.69 -18.33 -9.35
C ARG A 545 27.90 -18.42 -10.66
N ARG A 546 26.71 -19.03 -10.64
CA ARG A 546 25.85 -19.12 -11.82
C ARG A 546 25.30 -17.76 -12.26
N ALA A 547 24.92 -16.90 -11.31
CA ALA A 547 24.48 -15.54 -11.59
C ALA A 547 25.56 -14.73 -12.30
N LEU A 548 26.81 -14.82 -11.82
CA LEU A 548 27.95 -14.08 -12.38
C LEU A 548 28.41 -14.63 -13.73
N ALA A 549 28.17 -15.91 -13.97
CA ALA A 549 28.43 -16.55 -15.26
C ALA A 549 27.30 -16.29 -16.29
N ALA A 550 26.21 -15.60 -15.91
CA ALA A 550 25.18 -15.22 -16.87
C ALA A 550 25.76 -14.24 -17.92
N PRO A 551 25.30 -14.29 -19.19
CA PRO A 551 25.80 -13.39 -20.23
C PRO A 551 25.21 -11.98 -20.17
N ASP A 552 24.10 -11.78 -19.45
CA ASP A 552 23.42 -10.50 -19.31
C ASP A 552 23.59 -9.87 -17.92
N ARG A 553 23.73 -8.54 -17.90
CA ARG A 553 24.03 -7.75 -16.69
C ARG A 553 22.90 -7.77 -15.67
N ALA A 554 21.65 -7.77 -16.15
CA ALA A 554 20.47 -7.77 -15.31
C ALA A 554 20.41 -9.05 -14.44
N THR A 555 20.69 -10.20 -15.04
CA THR A 555 20.69 -11.50 -14.34
C THR A 555 21.77 -11.61 -13.28
N ALA A 556 22.99 -11.12 -13.56
CA ALA A 556 24.08 -11.08 -12.59
C ALA A 556 23.74 -10.19 -11.38
N LEU A 557 23.23 -8.98 -11.63
CA LEU A 557 22.82 -8.03 -10.59
C LEU A 557 21.65 -8.55 -9.76
N ALA A 558 20.66 -9.17 -10.39
CA ALA A 558 19.50 -9.74 -9.72
C ALA A 558 19.88 -10.89 -8.76
N GLY A 559 20.84 -11.73 -9.16
CA GLY A 559 21.40 -12.77 -8.30
C GLY A 559 22.20 -12.20 -7.11
N LEU A 560 22.96 -11.14 -7.34
CA LEU A 560 23.69 -10.42 -6.27
C LEU A 560 22.72 -9.77 -5.27
N ALA A 561 21.71 -9.06 -5.73
CA ALA A 561 20.70 -8.42 -4.89
C ALA A 561 19.93 -9.46 -4.04
N GLY A 562 19.53 -10.59 -4.64
CA GLY A 562 18.84 -11.66 -3.94
C GLY A 562 19.68 -12.32 -2.83
N LEU A 563 21.01 -12.29 -2.93
CA LEU A 563 21.95 -12.83 -1.95
C LEU A 563 22.60 -11.76 -1.05
N ALA A 564 22.25 -10.47 -1.20
CA ALA A 564 22.93 -9.37 -0.51
C ALA A 564 22.97 -9.54 1.02
N ARG A 565 21.88 -10.08 1.61
CA ARG A 565 21.80 -10.38 3.04
C ARG A 565 22.80 -11.47 3.46
N PHE A 566 22.95 -12.53 2.65
CA PHE A 566 23.92 -13.60 2.89
C PHE A 566 25.37 -13.10 2.70
N VAL A 567 25.63 -12.32 1.66
CA VAL A 567 26.95 -11.71 1.40
C VAL A 567 27.39 -10.83 2.57
N GLY A 568 26.46 -10.09 3.21
CA GLY A 568 26.74 -9.31 4.42
C GLY A 568 27.01 -10.14 5.68
N THR A 569 26.57 -11.40 5.73
CA THR A 569 26.76 -12.31 6.88
C THR A 569 27.98 -13.24 6.75
N LEU A 570 28.64 -13.27 5.59
CA LEU A 570 29.79 -14.13 5.32
C LEU A 570 31.08 -13.58 5.98
N THR A 571 31.34 -13.93 7.23
CA THR A 571 32.67 -13.78 7.86
C THR A 571 33.39 -15.13 7.91
N GLY A 572 34.32 -15.38 6.98
CA GLY A 572 35.15 -16.58 6.98
C GLY A 572 36.24 -16.59 5.90
N ALA A 573 37.38 -17.19 6.20
CA ALA A 573 38.61 -17.16 5.37
C ALA A 573 38.48 -17.78 3.96
N GLY A 574 37.39 -18.50 3.65
CA GLY A 574 37.12 -19.09 2.34
C GLY A 574 36.30 -18.23 1.37
N VAL A 575 35.86 -17.04 1.78
CA VAL A 575 34.91 -16.20 1.02
C VAL A 575 35.61 -15.20 0.10
N GLY A 576 36.84 -14.80 0.44
CA GLY A 576 37.69 -13.90 -0.35
C GLY A 576 37.73 -14.24 -1.84
N PRO A 577 37.99 -15.51 -2.23
CA PRO A 577 38.04 -15.92 -3.63
C PRO A 577 36.71 -15.83 -4.39
N CYS A 578 35.57 -15.99 -3.71
CA CYS A 578 34.25 -15.85 -4.36
C CYS A 578 33.90 -14.37 -4.58
N LEU A 579 34.22 -13.50 -3.62
CA LEU A 579 34.10 -12.04 -3.82
C LEU A 579 35.11 -11.50 -4.84
N ASP A 580 36.34 -12.02 -4.86
CA ASP A 580 37.34 -11.67 -5.86
C ASP A 580 36.92 -12.13 -7.26
N ALA A 581 36.26 -13.28 -7.39
CA ALA A 581 35.65 -13.72 -8.64
C ALA A 581 34.48 -12.82 -9.07
N VAL A 582 33.57 -12.44 -8.16
CA VAL A 582 32.48 -11.48 -8.43
C VAL A 582 33.04 -10.15 -8.96
N LEU A 583 34.07 -9.64 -8.30
CA LEU A 583 34.72 -8.37 -8.63
C LEU A 583 35.54 -8.42 -9.91
N GLN A 584 36.28 -9.51 -10.15
CA GLN A 584 37.01 -9.70 -11.41
C GLN A 584 36.05 -9.85 -12.59
N THR A 585 34.93 -10.55 -12.42
CA THR A 585 33.91 -10.66 -13.47
C THR A 585 33.23 -9.32 -13.74
N ALA A 586 32.92 -8.53 -12.70
CA ALA A 586 32.41 -7.16 -12.85
C ALA A 586 33.43 -6.23 -13.55
N ALA A 587 34.72 -6.37 -13.26
CA ALA A 587 35.78 -5.60 -13.90
C ALA A 587 36.05 -6.01 -15.37
N TRP A 588 35.75 -7.25 -15.74
CA TRP A 588 35.87 -7.76 -17.12
C TRP A 588 34.75 -7.28 -18.05
N TRP A 589 33.71 -6.66 -17.52
CA TRP A 589 32.51 -6.29 -18.27
C TRP A 589 32.43 -4.79 -18.61
N ARG A 590 33.55 -4.05 -18.50
CA ARG A 590 33.69 -2.70 -19.06
C ARG A 590 33.67 -2.69 -20.58
#